data_AF-A0A849IQ94-F1
#
_entry.id   AF-A0A849IQ94-F1
#
_cell.length_a   1.000
_cell.length_b   1.000
_cell.length_c   1.000
_cell.angle_alpha   90.00
_cell.angle_beta   90.00
_cell.angle_gamma   90.00
#
_symmetry.space_group_name_H-M   'P 1'
#
loop_
_entity.id
_entity.type
_entity.pdbx_description
1 polymer ?
#
loop_
_entity_poly.entity_id
_entity_poly.type
_entity_poly.pdbx_seq_one_letter_code
_entity_poly.pdbx_strand_id
1 'polypeptide(L)'
;MAAYLALSLAAGVMVAGVPGVAASSSLPAPVWVRHQVSGGVATYAVTEPGYSLSVPAGSPGVTLRSASVRGTFTIPLAALIGRSSWPSGVRLRAATTGTSLSLWATGPSRRPLQEAVVTAHSGFFTVRFGGQLGSAPGLEPAFFSTGRVGLAMASITSGFTPDPRFSPLTRTPAVQLGPIPVAPYTGPFSPPPFDVELATPAGWVGIGLLQVPNATQLDVSSRGQVMVNYPLSVLARIRDRGAGGRISAPRVAGDSAAVGTWLQFPEFVVTMASNWLTGLSTYHDALASFGAATVAAAPGARPSWWSWPLVDTWGQQLVTDAARKDNEFTASWVLHYVALWRQKFHLKHFTVIIDAQWQSTLGSATPSSRFGGTVGMRHLVDQLHAQGLKVLLWWPLWVVPQGPVGKVNADPTSAQFTTTLARQMSTVLGQGKQGLHVDGLKLDRGSLIPAVRQYSRPQLGVGAAALLRYMRLLAQDAWRVRPAAVIDATAMAPQFGRYGDRLRLYDASSADAWTNRAAAGGWGAAVDRPQPLDFMVLQAGEGGGPFSQVRRQLARDPRRRLWGPCRQRLGTRCRRLDRPAVGRVSHRGCFL
;
A
#
# COMPACT_ATOMS: atom_id res chain seq x y z
N MET A 1 18.88 -44.64 53.62
CA MET A 1 20.35 -44.45 53.61
C MET A 1 20.78 -44.06 52.20
N ALA A 2 21.57 -42.99 52.11
CA ALA A 2 22.23 -42.42 50.92
C ALA A 2 21.33 -41.74 49.86
N ALA A 3 21.39 -40.40 49.88
CA ALA A 3 20.92 -39.50 48.83
C ALA A 3 21.97 -39.39 47.71
N TYR A 4 21.52 -39.32 46.45
CA TYR A 4 22.35 -38.92 45.31
C TYR A 4 21.82 -37.60 44.74
N LEU A 5 22.60 -36.54 44.95
CA LEU A 5 22.49 -35.24 44.30
C LEU A 5 23.17 -35.35 42.92
N ALA A 6 22.43 -35.12 41.84
CA ALA A 6 23.00 -34.91 40.52
C ALA A 6 23.22 -33.40 40.30
N LEU A 7 24.49 -33.02 40.23
CA LEU A 7 24.96 -31.68 39.85
C LEU A 7 24.80 -31.51 38.33
N SER A 8 23.91 -30.62 37.90
CA SER A 8 23.84 -30.17 36.51
C SER A 8 24.82 -29.02 36.30
N LEU A 9 25.98 -29.31 35.71
CA LEU A 9 26.92 -28.31 35.20
C LEU A 9 26.35 -27.67 33.92
N ALA A 10 25.78 -26.48 34.06
CA ALA A 10 25.47 -25.62 32.92
C ALA A 10 26.77 -24.95 32.43
N ALA A 11 27.28 -25.41 31.29
CA ALA A 11 28.33 -24.71 30.57
C ALA A 11 27.75 -23.42 29.97
N GLY A 12 27.94 -22.31 30.67
CA GLY A 12 27.63 -20.97 30.17
C GLY A 12 28.61 -20.60 29.06
N VAL A 13 28.16 -20.67 27.80
CA VAL A 13 28.85 -20.02 26.68
C VAL A 13 28.63 -18.52 26.82
N MET A 14 29.59 -17.82 27.41
CA MET A 14 29.71 -16.37 27.37
C MET A 14 30.01 -15.96 25.92
N VAL A 15 28.97 -15.61 25.16
CA VAL A 15 29.14 -14.89 23.90
C VAL A 15 29.52 -13.46 24.27
N ALA A 16 30.79 -13.09 24.06
CA ALA A 16 31.25 -11.72 24.16
C ALA A 16 30.42 -10.85 23.20
N GLY A 17 29.57 -9.99 23.75
CA GLY A 17 28.77 -9.04 22.98
C GLY A 17 29.69 -8.09 22.23
N VAL A 18 29.48 -7.96 20.93
CA VAL A 18 30.15 -6.96 20.09
C VAL A 18 29.72 -5.57 20.58
N PRO A 19 30.64 -4.73 21.12
CA PRO A 19 30.31 -3.37 21.51
C PRO A 19 30.30 -2.52 20.24
N GLY A 20 29.12 -2.36 19.66
CA GLY A 20 28.94 -1.68 18.36
C GLY A 20 27.66 -0.87 18.26
N VAL A 21 27.12 -0.38 19.38
CA VAL A 21 26.18 0.75 19.32
C VAL A 21 27.00 1.98 19.64
N ALA A 22 27.44 2.69 18.59
CA ALA A 22 28.01 4.01 18.75
C ALA A 22 27.07 4.80 19.66
N ALA A 23 27.58 5.26 20.81
CA ALA A 23 26.83 6.14 21.68
C ALA A 23 26.44 7.34 20.83
N SER A 24 25.18 7.40 20.39
CA SER A 24 24.68 8.57 19.70
C SER A 24 24.71 9.67 20.74
N SER A 25 25.72 10.55 20.66
CA SER A 25 25.66 11.82 21.37
C SER A 25 24.35 12.45 20.95
N SER A 26 23.39 12.51 21.87
CA SER A 26 22.07 13.06 21.60
C SER A 26 22.29 14.53 21.29
N LEU A 27 22.29 14.89 20.01
CA LEU A 27 22.25 16.29 19.62
C LEU A 27 21.03 16.92 20.30
N PRO A 28 21.13 18.17 20.79
CA PRO A 28 19.98 18.84 21.35
C PRO A 28 18.87 18.89 20.32
N ALA A 29 17.62 18.72 20.76
CA ALA A 29 16.48 18.72 19.86
C ALA A 29 16.37 20.07 19.12
N PRO A 30 15.99 20.08 17.82
CA PRO A 30 15.80 21.31 17.06
C PRO A 30 14.81 22.24 17.76
N VAL A 31 15.19 23.48 18.04
CA VAL A 31 14.28 24.47 18.63
C VAL A 31 13.97 25.56 17.61
N TRP A 32 12.68 25.90 17.46
CA TRP A 32 12.28 27.04 16.66
C TRP A 32 12.66 28.35 17.33
N VAL A 33 13.32 29.23 16.58
CA VAL A 33 13.72 30.56 17.02
C VAL A 33 12.91 31.61 16.26
N ARG A 34 12.40 32.60 17.00
CA ARG A 34 11.71 33.76 16.43
C ARG A 34 12.70 34.92 16.29
N HIS A 35 13.01 35.30 15.06
CA HIS A 35 13.83 36.46 14.73
C HIS A 35 12.94 37.67 14.43
N GLN A 36 13.28 38.83 14.99
CA GLN A 36 12.72 40.11 14.55
C GLN A 36 13.59 40.64 13.41
N VAL A 37 12.99 40.90 12.24
CA VAL A 37 13.70 41.49 11.10
C VAL A 37 13.43 42.99 11.10
N SER A 38 14.47 43.80 10.88
CA SER A 38 14.35 45.25 10.65
C SER A 38 13.38 45.50 9.50
N GLY A 39 12.20 46.06 9.81
CA GLY A 39 11.05 46.11 8.89
C GLY A 39 9.77 45.46 9.42
N GLY A 40 9.82 44.85 10.62
CA GLY A 40 8.63 44.55 11.44
C GLY A 40 7.96 43.20 11.20
N VAL A 41 8.38 42.43 10.19
CA VAL A 41 7.87 41.07 9.97
C VAL A 41 8.79 40.07 10.67
N ALA A 42 8.32 39.48 11.76
CA ALA A 42 9.04 38.41 12.44
C ALA A 42 9.21 37.19 11.53
N THR A 43 10.28 36.43 11.69
CA THR A 43 10.52 35.16 10.98
C THR A 43 10.77 34.06 11.98
N TYR A 44 10.16 32.89 11.78
CA TYR A 44 10.39 31.69 12.59
C TYR A 44 11.33 30.78 11.82
N ALA A 45 12.43 30.35 12.44
CA ALA A 45 13.41 29.50 11.81
C ALA A 45 13.83 28.35 12.71
N VAL A 46 14.21 27.24 12.10
CA VAL A 46 14.87 26.10 12.75
C VAL A 46 15.93 25.57 11.81
N THR A 47 17.07 25.17 12.35
CA THR A 47 18.20 24.63 11.58
C THR A 47 18.65 23.33 12.20
N GLU A 48 18.80 22.32 11.34
CA GLU A 48 19.32 20.99 11.62
C GLU A 48 20.52 20.72 10.70
N PRO A 49 21.43 19.78 11.02
CA PRO A 49 22.57 19.47 10.18
C PRO A 49 22.21 19.14 8.71
N GLY A 50 21.03 18.56 8.47
CA GLY A 50 20.56 18.19 7.12
C GLY A 50 19.70 19.24 6.41
N TYR A 51 19.05 20.14 7.15
CA TYR A 51 18.08 21.08 6.57
C TYR A 51 17.87 22.33 7.44
N SER A 52 17.34 23.40 6.84
CA SER A 52 16.81 24.54 7.60
C SER A 52 15.44 24.94 7.08
N LEU A 53 14.56 25.38 7.98
CA LEU A 53 13.22 25.87 7.68
C LEU A 53 13.11 27.34 8.06
N SER A 54 12.36 28.11 7.27
CA SER A 54 12.02 29.49 7.59
C SER A 54 10.57 29.81 7.21
N VAL A 55 9.83 30.41 8.14
CA VAL A 55 8.43 30.82 7.99
C VAL A 55 8.29 32.30 8.36
N PRO A 56 8.07 33.20 7.38
CA PRO A 56 7.75 34.59 7.66
C PRO A 56 6.41 34.70 8.40
N ALA A 57 6.33 35.56 9.42
CA ALA A 57 5.09 35.83 10.13
C ALA A 57 4.03 36.36 9.15
N GLY A 58 2.82 35.81 9.22
CA GLY A 58 1.73 36.19 8.32
C GLY A 58 1.80 35.53 6.93
N SER A 59 2.79 34.68 6.65
CA SER A 59 2.88 33.90 5.42
C SER A 59 2.43 32.45 5.65
N PRO A 60 1.74 31.81 4.69
CA PRO A 60 1.51 30.38 4.75
C PRO A 60 2.74 29.59 4.28
N GLY A 61 3.73 30.20 3.62
CA GLY A 61 4.85 29.48 3.04
C GLY A 61 5.93 29.12 4.07
N VAL A 62 6.34 27.85 4.12
CA VAL A 62 7.61 27.43 4.71
C VAL A 62 8.66 27.25 3.63
N THR A 63 9.80 27.92 3.78
CA THR A 63 10.95 27.80 2.89
C THR A 63 11.88 26.73 3.42
N LEU A 64 12.14 25.73 2.59
CA LEU A 64 13.04 24.61 2.82
C LEU A 64 14.39 24.90 2.19
N ARG A 65 15.47 24.53 2.88
CA ARG A 65 16.82 24.52 2.34
C ARG A 65 17.55 23.27 2.81
N SER A 66 18.19 22.57 1.88
CA SER A 66 19.02 21.40 2.18
C SER A 66 20.42 21.85 2.52
N ALA A 67 21.09 21.19 3.46
CA ALA A 67 22.50 21.44 3.72
C ALA A 67 23.38 21.02 2.53
N SER A 68 22.92 20.08 1.71
CA SER A 68 23.68 19.52 0.58
C SER A 68 23.49 20.28 -0.74
N VAL A 69 22.51 21.19 -0.84
CA VAL A 69 22.15 21.90 -2.08
C VAL A 69 21.95 23.39 -1.81
N ARG A 70 22.41 24.25 -2.73
CA ARG A 70 22.39 25.71 -2.54
C ARG A 70 21.02 26.36 -2.72
N GLY A 71 20.06 25.70 -3.37
CA GLY A 71 18.74 26.28 -3.64
C GLY A 71 17.74 26.12 -2.51
N THR A 72 16.59 26.74 -2.68
CA THR A 72 15.46 26.72 -1.73
C THR A 72 14.18 26.29 -2.42
N PHE A 73 13.25 25.74 -1.65
CA PHE A 73 11.94 25.35 -2.14
C PHE A 73 10.87 25.76 -1.11
N THR A 74 9.78 26.37 -1.55
CA THR A 74 8.73 26.83 -0.63
C THR A 74 7.48 25.98 -0.79
N ILE A 75 6.95 25.48 0.33
CA ILE A 75 5.68 24.76 0.37
C ILE A 75 4.67 25.52 1.24
N PRO A 76 3.39 25.62 0.84
CA PRO A 76 2.36 26.20 1.70
C PRO A 76 2.03 25.30 2.90
N LEU A 77 1.88 25.87 4.08
CA LEU A 77 1.32 25.23 5.29
C LEU A 77 -0.21 25.41 5.30
N ALA A 78 -0.84 24.95 4.22
CA ALA A 78 -2.26 25.14 3.97
C ALA A 78 -2.94 23.84 3.50
N ALA A 79 -4.15 23.61 3.97
CA ALA A 79 -5.02 22.52 3.61
C ALA A 79 -6.43 23.04 3.26
N LEU A 80 -6.95 22.55 2.16
CA LEU A 80 -8.30 22.81 1.68
C LEU A 80 -9.18 21.64 2.06
N ILE A 81 -10.02 21.80 3.08
CA ILE A 81 -10.87 20.73 3.61
C ILE A 81 -12.32 21.02 3.23
N GLY A 82 -12.83 20.34 2.21
CA GLY A 82 -14.18 20.57 1.67
C GLY A 82 -14.37 21.95 1.04
N ARG A 83 -13.34 22.48 0.38
CA ARG A 83 -13.29 23.80 -0.28
C ARG A 83 -12.28 23.80 -1.42
N SER A 84 -12.45 24.69 -2.41
CA SER A 84 -11.53 24.81 -3.57
C SER A 84 -10.42 25.85 -3.36
N SER A 85 -10.58 26.76 -2.39
CA SER A 85 -9.56 27.75 -2.01
C SER A 85 -9.82 28.28 -0.60
N TRP A 86 -8.83 28.96 -0.02
CA TRP A 86 -9.04 29.74 1.18
C TRP A 86 -9.97 30.95 0.92
N PRO A 87 -10.84 31.31 1.89
CA PRO A 87 -11.63 32.55 1.80
C PRO A 87 -10.73 33.79 1.64
N SER A 88 -11.28 34.86 1.08
CA SER A 88 -10.61 36.16 1.13
C SER A 88 -10.44 36.63 2.58
N GLY A 89 -9.39 37.39 2.87
CA GLY A 89 -9.18 37.97 4.20
C GLY A 89 -8.74 36.98 5.30
N VAL A 90 -8.21 35.80 4.94
CA VAL A 90 -7.57 34.90 5.90
C VAL A 90 -6.39 35.60 6.58
N ARG A 91 -6.36 35.52 7.90
CA ARG A 91 -5.26 36.00 8.75
C ARG A 91 -4.49 34.81 9.29
N LEU A 92 -3.16 34.96 9.36
CA LEU A 92 -2.26 33.92 9.84
C LEU A 92 -1.60 34.33 11.15
N ARG A 93 -1.56 33.41 12.11
CA ARG A 93 -0.88 33.58 13.40
C ARG A 93 0.04 32.39 13.63
N ALA A 94 1.28 32.65 14.01
CA ALA A 94 2.27 31.63 14.27
C ALA A 94 2.71 31.67 15.74
N ALA A 95 2.93 30.49 16.33
CA ALA A 95 3.44 30.33 17.68
C ALA A 95 4.40 29.13 17.73
N THR A 96 5.44 29.21 18.56
CA THR A 96 6.46 28.17 18.70
C THR A 96 6.46 27.61 20.11
N THR A 97 6.62 26.30 20.23
CA THR A 97 6.78 25.58 21.50
C THR A 97 7.83 24.50 21.32
N GLY A 98 9.06 24.76 21.77
CA GLY A 98 10.19 23.83 21.60
C GLY A 98 10.45 23.51 20.13
N THR A 99 10.25 22.24 19.77
CA THR A 99 10.47 21.69 18.42
C THR A 99 9.32 21.94 17.45
N SER A 100 8.20 22.52 17.92
CA SER A 100 7.00 22.71 17.10
C SER A 100 6.70 24.18 16.80
N LEU A 101 6.24 24.43 15.57
CA LEU A 101 5.64 25.68 15.10
C LEU A 101 4.18 25.43 14.73
N SER A 102 3.24 26.05 15.43
CA SER A 102 1.81 26.06 15.08
C SER A 102 1.48 27.29 14.26
N LEU A 103 0.88 27.10 13.08
CA LEU A 103 0.33 28.13 12.21
C LEU A 103 -1.20 28.02 12.16
N TRP A 104 -1.88 29.04 12.63
CA TRP A 104 -3.33 29.17 12.63
C TRP A 104 -3.80 30.05 11.49
N ALA A 105 -4.73 29.53 10.68
CA ALA A 105 -5.46 30.32 9.69
C ALA A 105 -6.86 30.63 10.19
N THR A 106 -7.19 31.92 10.24
CA THR A 106 -8.47 32.42 10.75
C THR A 106 -9.18 33.21 9.65
N GLY A 107 -10.46 32.91 9.42
CA GLY A 107 -11.27 33.60 8.41
C GLY A 107 -11.65 35.04 8.79
N PRO A 108 -12.35 35.78 7.91
CA PRO A 108 -12.76 37.17 8.16
C PRO A 108 -13.54 37.39 9.45
N SER A 109 -14.36 36.41 9.85
CA SER A 109 -15.16 36.43 11.08
C SER A 109 -14.37 36.07 12.34
N ARG A 110 -13.03 36.05 12.27
CA ARG A 110 -12.13 35.59 13.32
C ARG A 110 -12.39 34.14 13.79
N ARG A 111 -13.02 33.33 12.94
CA ARG A 111 -13.22 31.90 13.19
C ARG A 111 -12.02 31.10 12.69
N PRO A 112 -11.43 30.22 13.51
CA PRO A 112 -10.35 29.35 13.07
C PRO A 112 -10.83 28.46 11.90
N LEU A 113 -10.04 28.38 10.84
CA LEU A 113 -10.29 27.56 9.65
C LEU A 113 -9.39 26.33 9.63
N GLN A 114 -8.15 26.48 10.08
CA GLN A 114 -7.12 25.45 10.03
C GLN A 114 -6.04 25.73 11.08
N GLU A 115 -5.44 24.64 11.57
CA GLU A 115 -4.13 24.59 12.20
C GLU A 115 -3.19 23.73 11.34
N ALA A 116 -1.98 24.23 11.08
CA ALA A 116 -0.85 23.42 10.63
C ALA A 116 0.21 23.42 11.72
N VAL A 117 0.69 22.25 12.13
CA VAL A 117 1.78 22.14 13.12
C VAL A 117 2.98 21.50 12.44
N VAL A 118 4.09 22.22 12.41
CA VAL A 118 5.38 21.76 11.89
C VAL A 118 6.25 21.35 13.07
N THR A 119 6.66 20.09 13.13
CA THR A 119 7.57 19.59 14.19
C THR A 119 8.91 19.21 13.57
N ALA A 120 9.98 19.84 14.02
CA ALA A 120 11.32 19.55 13.56
C ALA A 120 11.89 18.31 14.26
N HIS A 121 12.56 17.45 13.49
CA HIS A 121 13.28 16.27 13.96
C HIS A 121 14.69 16.24 13.34
N SER A 122 15.54 15.35 13.85
CA SER A 122 16.85 15.10 13.22
C SER A 122 16.67 14.47 11.85
N GLY A 123 17.07 15.17 10.79
CA GLY A 123 17.06 14.69 9.40
C GLY A 123 15.73 14.81 8.63
N PHE A 124 14.62 15.09 9.30
CA PHE A 124 13.31 15.29 8.68
C PHE A 124 12.43 16.21 9.54
N PHE A 125 11.26 16.60 9.05
CA PHE A 125 10.23 17.26 9.88
C PHE A 125 8.84 16.69 9.59
N THR A 126 7.91 16.85 10.51
CA THR A 126 6.50 16.48 10.27
C THR A 126 5.60 17.70 10.12
N VAL A 127 4.49 17.53 9.40
CA VAL A 127 3.43 18.54 9.25
C VAL A 127 2.08 17.89 9.54
N ARG A 128 1.44 18.29 10.63
CA ARG A 128 0.07 17.87 10.97
C ARG A 128 -0.93 18.94 10.55
N PHE A 129 -1.96 18.54 9.81
CA PHE A 129 -3.08 19.41 9.45
C PHE A 129 -4.34 19.06 10.24
N GLY A 130 -4.96 20.08 10.83
CA GLY A 130 -6.32 20.03 11.34
C GLY A 130 -7.13 21.21 10.79
N GLY A 131 -8.41 21.04 10.55
CA GLY A 131 -9.22 22.15 10.07
C GLY A 131 -10.72 21.92 10.07
N GLN A 132 -11.44 23.02 10.00
CA GLN A 132 -12.89 23.03 9.88
C GLN A 132 -13.28 22.43 8.51
N LEU A 133 -14.32 21.61 8.47
CA LEU A 133 -14.91 21.12 7.23
C LEU A 133 -15.67 22.26 6.52
N GLY A 134 -15.34 22.51 5.25
CA GLY A 134 -16.04 23.47 4.40
C GLY A 134 -17.42 23.01 3.94
N SER A 135 -18.12 23.86 3.19
CA SER A 135 -19.49 23.62 2.72
C SER A 135 -19.60 22.58 1.61
N ALA A 136 -18.48 22.16 1.01
CA ALA A 136 -18.45 21.19 -0.08
C ALA A 136 -17.70 19.91 0.33
N PRO A 137 -18.27 19.06 1.19
CA PRO A 137 -17.61 17.84 1.69
C PRO A 137 -17.38 16.77 0.61
N GLY A 138 -17.90 16.98 -0.61
CA GLY A 138 -17.58 16.16 -1.78
C GLY A 138 -16.27 16.55 -2.48
N LEU A 139 -15.68 17.70 -2.15
CA LEU A 139 -14.37 18.08 -2.67
C LEU A 139 -13.28 17.30 -1.92
N GLU A 140 -12.41 16.65 -2.67
CA GLU A 140 -11.22 16.00 -2.12
C GLU A 140 -10.34 17.03 -1.43
N PRO A 141 -9.77 16.70 -0.25
CA PRO A 141 -8.89 17.62 0.42
C PRO A 141 -7.56 17.75 -0.33
N ALA A 142 -7.07 18.97 -0.39
CA ALA A 142 -5.77 19.31 -0.97
C ALA A 142 -4.87 19.89 0.11
N PHE A 143 -3.69 19.32 0.27
CA PHE A 143 -2.66 19.73 1.21
C PHE A 143 -1.55 20.48 0.49
N PHE A 144 -0.80 21.23 1.29
CA PHE A 144 0.22 22.16 0.81
C PHE A 144 -0.29 23.14 -0.26
N SER A 145 -1.53 23.64 -0.09
CA SER A 145 -2.15 24.57 -1.03
C SER A 145 -3.17 25.50 -0.39
N THR A 146 -3.17 26.75 -0.85
CA THR A 146 -4.22 27.74 -0.55
C THR A 146 -5.33 27.76 -1.61
N GLY A 147 -5.20 26.94 -2.66
CA GLY A 147 -6.04 26.92 -3.87
C GLY A 147 -5.61 27.94 -4.92
N ARG A 148 -4.84 28.97 -4.52
CA ARG A 148 -4.17 29.92 -5.43
C ARG A 148 -2.68 29.63 -5.57
N VAL A 149 -2.07 29.18 -4.48
CA VAL A 149 -0.65 28.82 -4.41
C VAL A 149 -0.56 27.36 -3.98
N GLY A 150 0.27 26.59 -4.67
CA GLY A 150 0.64 25.21 -4.31
C GLY A 150 2.16 25.08 -4.27
N LEU A 151 2.65 23.85 -4.37
CA LEU A 151 4.05 23.55 -4.67
C LEU A 151 4.48 24.25 -5.97
N ALA A 152 5.71 24.77 -6.01
CA ALA A 152 6.25 25.48 -7.17
C ALA A 152 6.59 24.51 -8.32
N MET A 153 5.57 23.97 -9.00
CA MET A 153 5.70 22.92 -10.02
C MET A 153 6.65 23.29 -11.17
N ALA A 154 6.75 24.58 -11.53
CA ALA A 154 7.69 25.05 -12.54
C ALA A 154 9.17 24.83 -12.16
N SER A 155 9.47 24.71 -10.86
CA SER A 155 10.82 24.45 -10.33
C SER A 155 11.11 22.96 -10.10
N ILE A 156 10.10 22.09 -10.29
CA ILE A 156 10.25 20.64 -10.14
C ILE A 156 10.71 20.07 -11.48
N THR A 157 11.89 19.46 -11.50
CA THR A 157 12.48 18.91 -12.73
C THR A 157 12.05 17.47 -12.97
N SER A 158 11.83 16.72 -11.89
CA SER A 158 11.42 15.32 -11.89
C SER A 158 10.69 14.98 -10.59
N GLY A 159 10.05 13.82 -10.56
CA GLY A 159 9.40 13.26 -9.39
C GLY A 159 9.37 11.75 -9.49
N PHE A 160 9.46 11.10 -8.34
CA PHE A 160 9.50 9.65 -8.20
C PHE A 160 8.34 9.21 -7.28
N THR A 161 7.76 8.07 -7.63
CA THR A 161 6.79 7.34 -6.83
C THR A 161 7.22 5.88 -6.82
N PRO A 162 7.13 5.19 -5.68
CA PRO A 162 7.42 3.76 -5.64
C PRO A 162 6.41 2.93 -6.44
N ASP A 163 5.36 3.51 -7.01
CA ASP A 163 4.40 2.83 -7.90
C ASP A 163 4.79 2.97 -9.41
N PRO A 164 5.50 2.00 -10.03
CA PRO A 164 5.95 2.07 -11.43
C PRO A 164 4.85 1.97 -12.52
N ARG A 165 3.56 2.15 -12.21
CA ARG A 165 2.55 2.36 -13.26
C ARG A 165 2.79 3.63 -14.06
N PHE A 166 3.46 4.59 -13.45
CA PHE A 166 3.87 5.83 -14.08
C PHE A 166 5.34 5.73 -14.49
N SER A 167 5.73 6.50 -15.51
CA SER A 167 7.15 6.75 -15.76
C SER A 167 7.79 7.07 -14.41
N PRO A 168 8.89 6.40 -14.01
CA PRO A 168 9.51 6.61 -12.70
C PRO A 168 9.99 8.06 -12.50
N LEU A 169 9.95 8.86 -13.57
CA LEU A 169 10.30 10.27 -13.64
C LEU A 169 9.14 11.01 -14.30
N THR A 170 8.28 11.65 -13.50
CA THR A 170 7.30 12.65 -13.98
C THR A 170 7.30 13.85 -13.04
N ARG A 171 6.97 15.04 -13.55
CA ARG A 171 6.85 16.23 -12.69
C ARG A 171 5.65 16.18 -11.73
N THR A 172 4.70 15.27 -11.95
CA THR A 172 3.47 15.08 -11.16
C THR A 172 3.39 13.61 -10.73
N PRO A 173 4.21 13.17 -9.76
CA PRO A 173 4.19 11.78 -9.32
C PRO A 173 2.90 11.48 -8.55
N ALA A 174 2.37 10.27 -8.76
CA ALA A 174 1.16 9.78 -8.12
C ALA A 174 1.42 8.43 -7.44
N VAL A 175 0.85 8.22 -6.25
CA VAL A 175 0.88 6.93 -5.54
C VAL A 175 -0.56 6.40 -5.42
N GLN A 176 -0.85 5.28 -6.08
CA GLN A 176 -2.15 4.65 -5.96
C GLN A 176 -2.20 3.76 -4.70
N LEU A 177 -2.99 4.14 -3.69
CA LEU A 177 -3.11 3.39 -2.43
C LEU A 177 -4.24 2.35 -2.43
N GLY A 178 -5.03 2.26 -3.52
CA GLY A 178 -6.25 1.47 -3.65
C GLY A 178 -7.03 1.80 -4.94
N PRO A 179 -8.24 1.20 -5.13
CA PRO A 179 -8.56 0.40 -6.30
C PRO A 179 -8.25 1.06 -7.64
N ILE A 180 -7.71 0.24 -8.52
CA ILE A 180 -7.51 0.54 -9.94
C ILE A 180 -8.86 0.35 -10.64
N PRO A 181 -9.52 1.42 -11.14
CA PRO A 181 -10.80 1.29 -11.82
C PRO A 181 -10.69 0.69 -13.23
N VAL A 182 -9.47 0.44 -13.73
CA VAL A 182 -9.22 0.01 -15.11
C VAL A 182 -8.35 -1.23 -15.14
N ALA A 183 -8.91 -2.34 -15.64
CA ALA A 183 -8.08 -3.46 -16.05
C ALA A 183 -7.06 -2.99 -17.12
N PRO A 184 -5.83 -3.54 -17.13
CA PRO A 184 -5.34 -4.63 -16.28
C PRO A 184 -4.87 -4.16 -14.89
N TYR A 185 -5.09 -5.00 -13.86
CA TYR A 185 -4.73 -4.77 -12.45
C TYR A 185 -3.21 -4.92 -12.20
N THR A 186 -2.39 -4.17 -12.92
CA THR A 186 -0.92 -4.12 -12.79
C THR A 186 -0.40 -3.19 -11.69
N GLY A 187 -1.09 -3.04 -10.56
CA GLY A 187 -0.56 -2.27 -9.42
C GLY A 187 0.69 -2.97 -8.88
N PRO A 188 1.90 -2.41 -9.02
CA PRO A 188 3.17 -3.08 -8.76
C PRO A 188 3.44 -3.28 -7.27
N PHE A 189 2.85 -2.48 -6.39
CA PHE A 189 2.91 -2.66 -4.95
C PHE A 189 1.54 -2.44 -4.34
N SER A 190 1.23 -3.13 -3.24
CA SER A 190 -0.04 -2.94 -2.57
C SER A 190 -0.01 -3.22 -1.06
N PRO A 191 -0.01 -2.18 -0.22
CA PRO A 191 0.15 -0.78 -0.61
C PRO A 191 1.61 -0.45 -0.99
N PRO A 192 1.83 0.49 -1.93
CA PRO A 192 3.13 1.15 -2.06
C PRO A 192 3.44 2.00 -0.81
N PRO A 193 4.70 2.36 -0.54
CA PRO A 193 5.02 3.41 0.43
C PRO A 193 4.19 4.66 0.18
N PHE A 194 3.70 5.27 1.25
CA PHE A 194 2.81 6.43 1.19
C PHE A 194 3.59 7.72 1.03
N ASP A 195 4.45 7.77 0.01
CA ASP A 195 5.47 8.81 -0.16
C ASP A 195 5.69 9.14 -1.64
N VAL A 196 5.91 10.42 -1.92
CA VAL A 196 6.33 10.95 -3.21
C VAL A 196 7.61 11.73 -3.05
N GLU A 197 8.53 11.58 -4.00
CA GLU A 197 9.83 12.24 -4.00
C GLU A 197 9.87 13.26 -5.14
N LEU A 198 10.20 14.52 -4.85
CA LEU A 198 10.19 15.62 -5.83
C LEU A 198 11.59 16.20 -5.99
N ALA A 199 12.13 16.23 -7.21
CA ALA A 199 13.39 16.89 -7.50
C ALA A 199 13.18 18.41 -7.61
N THR A 200 13.65 19.15 -6.60
CA THR A 200 13.47 20.60 -6.45
C THR A 200 14.81 21.34 -6.44
N PRO A 201 14.83 22.69 -6.47
CA PRO A 201 16.07 23.45 -6.27
C PRO A 201 16.73 23.23 -4.89
N ALA A 202 15.98 22.75 -3.89
CA ALA A 202 16.51 22.41 -2.57
C ALA A 202 17.03 20.97 -2.49
N GLY A 203 17.12 20.23 -3.61
CA GLY A 203 17.36 18.79 -3.62
C GLY A 203 16.06 18.00 -3.77
N TRP A 204 16.11 16.71 -3.45
CA TRP A 204 14.93 15.86 -3.43
C TRP A 204 14.14 16.10 -2.14
N VAL A 205 12.85 16.39 -2.30
CA VAL A 205 11.91 16.61 -1.19
C VAL A 205 10.91 15.47 -1.21
N GLY A 206 10.98 14.60 -0.20
CA GLY A 206 9.99 13.55 0.03
C GLY A 206 8.81 14.10 0.81
N ILE A 207 7.59 13.72 0.44
CA ILE A 207 6.35 14.06 1.14
C ILE A 207 5.56 12.77 1.34
N GLY A 208 5.67 12.20 2.53
CA GLY A 208 5.04 10.93 2.87
C GLY A 208 4.10 11.01 4.05
N LEU A 209 3.30 9.98 4.29
CA LEU A 209 2.36 9.91 5.42
C LEU A 209 2.97 9.12 6.57
N LEU A 210 2.93 9.65 7.79
CA LEU A 210 3.38 8.95 8.98
C LEU A 210 2.46 7.76 9.31
N GLN A 211 1.15 8.03 9.39
CA GLN A 211 0.14 7.01 9.68
C GLN A 211 -0.55 6.49 8.42
N VAL A 212 -1.10 5.27 8.50
CA VAL A 212 -1.89 4.69 7.41
C VAL A 212 -3.21 5.44 7.25
N PRO A 213 -3.52 6.01 6.06
CA PRO A 213 -4.68 6.87 5.90
C PRO A 213 -5.99 6.10 5.68
N ASN A 214 -7.11 6.72 6.06
CA ASN A 214 -8.47 6.38 5.57
C ASN A 214 -8.67 6.85 4.12
N ALA A 215 -7.81 6.41 3.20
CA ALA A 215 -7.77 6.84 1.81
C ALA A 215 -7.30 5.72 0.89
N THR A 216 -7.49 5.89 -0.42
CA THR A 216 -7.04 4.96 -1.47
C THR A 216 -6.11 5.60 -2.48
N GLN A 217 -5.73 6.87 -2.32
CA GLN A 217 -4.81 7.54 -3.24
C GLN A 217 -4.08 8.67 -2.52
N LEU A 218 -2.81 8.86 -2.88
CA LEU A 218 -1.98 10.03 -2.60
C LEU A 218 -1.39 10.51 -3.94
N ASP A 219 -1.49 11.78 -4.28
CA ASP A 219 -1.05 12.32 -5.58
C ASP A 219 -0.51 13.75 -5.46
N VAL A 220 0.28 14.19 -6.43
CA VAL A 220 0.69 15.58 -6.61
C VAL A 220 0.11 16.12 -7.91
N SER A 221 -0.89 16.99 -7.80
CA SER A 221 -1.55 17.57 -8.98
C SER A 221 -0.63 18.53 -9.74
N SER A 222 -0.97 18.82 -11.00
CA SER A 222 -0.28 19.82 -11.82
C SER A 222 -0.33 21.25 -11.26
N ARG A 223 -1.22 21.52 -10.29
CA ARG A 223 -1.29 22.78 -9.54
C ARG A 223 -0.42 22.79 -8.28
N GLY A 224 0.36 21.74 -8.06
CA GLY A 224 1.18 21.58 -6.86
C GLY A 224 0.34 21.35 -5.62
N GLN A 225 -0.71 20.55 -5.72
CA GLN A 225 -1.52 20.14 -4.58
C GLN A 225 -1.18 18.71 -4.22
N VAL A 226 -0.85 18.45 -2.95
CA VAL A 226 -0.77 17.07 -2.47
C VAL A 226 -2.19 16.63 -2.15
N MET A 227 -2.73 15.70 -2.92
CA MET A 227 -4.10 15.23 -2.79
C MET A 227 -4.12 13.86 -2.12
N VAL A 228 -4.93 13.72 -1.08
CA VAL A 228 -5.21 12.42 -0.48
C VAL A 228 -6.73 12.28 -0.46
N ASN A 229 -7.27 11.26 -1.12
CA ASN A 229 -8.70 11.16 -1.43
C ASN A 229 -9.57 10.72 -0.22
N TYR A 230 -9.41 11.40 0.91
CA TYR A 230 -10.18 11.14 2.11
C TYR A 230 -11.68 11.33 1.86
N PRO A 231 -12.54 10.37 2.27
CA PRO A 231 -13.99 10.51 2.16
C PRO A 231 -14.51 11.44 3.28
N LEU A 232 -14.40 12.76 3.10
CA LEU A 232 -14.69 13.75 4.14
C LEU A 232 -16.09 13.61 4.76
N SER A 233 -17.10 13.25 3.96
CA SER A 233 -18.47 13.01 4.45
C SER A 233 -18.56 11.81 5.41
N VAL A 234 -17.66 10.84 5.31
CA VAL A 234 -17.52 9.73 6.26
C VAL A 234 -16.66 10.17 7.44
N LEU A 235 -15.52 10.83 7.19
CA LEU A 235 -14.60 11.30 8.24
C LEU A 235 -15.28 12.26 9.23
N ALA A 236 -16.20 13.10 8.76
CA ALA A 236 -17.02 13.99 9.59
C ALA A 236 -17.84 13.29 10.67
N ARG A 237 -18.10 11.98 10.52
CA ARG A 237 -18.94 11.20 11.43
C ARG A 237 -18.16 10.22 12.32
N ILE A 238 -16.86 10.06 12.10
CA ILE A 238 -16.02 9.11 12.84
C ILE A 238 -14.98 9.87 13.64
N ARG A 239 -14.66 9.41 14.85
CA ARG A 239 -13.58 10.02 15.66
C ARG A 239 -12.23 9.71 15.02
N ASP A 240 -11.32 10.69 15.01
CA ASP A 240 -9.94 10.43 14.57
C ASP A 240 -9.25 9.41 15.50
N ARG A 241 -8.54 8.48 14.87
CA ARG A 241 -7.71 7.44 15.49
C ARG A 241 -6.32 7.38 14.87
N GLY A 242 -5.87 8.47 14.25
CA GLY A 242 -4.59 8.59 13.54
C GLY A 242 -4.68 8.32 12.04
N ALA A 243 -5.79 7.79 11.53
CA ALA A 243 -6.02 7.58 10.09
C ALA A 243 -6.83 8.72 9.44
N GLY A 244 -7.14 9.76 10.21
CA GLY A 244 -8.00 10.87 9.83
C GLY A 244 -9.42 10.70 10.35
N GLY A 245 -10.04 11.79 10.79
CA GLY A 245 -11.38 11.79 11.35
C GLY A 245 -11.72 13.06 12.13
N ARG A 246 -12.89 13.05 12.76
CA ARG A 246 -13.38 14.15 13.58
C ARG A 246 -12.60 14.29 14.89
N ILE A 247 -12.23 15.53 15.19
CA ILE A 247 -11.67 15.94 16.48
C ILE A 247 -12.58 17.00 17.14
N SER A 248 -12.35 17.26 18.42
CA SER A 248 -12.91 18.45 19.06
C SER A 248 -12.30 19.70 18.43
N ALA A 249 -13.11 20.74 18.26
CA ALA A 249 -12.63 22.00 17.73
C ALA A 249 -11.58 22.59 18.68
N PRO A 250 -10.40 23.00 18.17
CA PRO A 250 -9.34 23.51 19.02
C PRO A 250 -9.72 24.85 19.65
N ARG A 251 -9.22 25.11 20.85
CA ARG A 251 -9.33 26.41 21.52
C ARG A 251 -8.14 27.27 21.12
N VAL A 252 -8.40 28.34 20.36
CA VAL A 252 -7.39 29.35 20.05
C VAL A 252 -7.53 30.49 21.05
N ALA A 253 -6.46 30.78 21.80
CA ALA A 253 -6.47 31.84 22.80
C ALA A 253 -6.78 33.21 22.15
N GLY A 254 -7.82 33.87 22.66
CA GLY A 254 -8.27 35.19 22.20
C GLY A 254 -9.19 35.20 20.97
N ASP A 255 -9.49 34.03 20.38
CA ASP A 255 -10.45 33.92 19.27
C ASP A 255 -11.80 33.36 19.76
N SER A 256 -12.87 33.61 18.99
CA SER A 256 -14.16 32.99 19.25
C SER A 256 -14.03 31.46 19.22
N ALA A 257 -14.77 30.77 20.10
CA ALA A 257 -14.78 29.31 20.12
C ALA A 257 -14.97 28.75 18.71
N ALA A 258 -14.09 27.82 18.31
CA ALA A 258 -14.20 27.19 17.01
C ALA A 258 -15.52 26.42 16.92
N VAL A 259 -16.37 26.79 15.95
CA VAL A 259 -17.68 26.16 15.71
C VAL A 259 -17.59 25.23 14.49
N GLY A 260 -18.39 24.17 14.46
CA GLY A 260 -18.53 23.28 13.31
C GLY A 260 -17.73 21.99 13.43
N THR A 261 -17.72 21.21 12.35
CA THR A 261 -17.02 19.91 12.32
C THR A 261 -15.55 20.13 12.01
N TRP A 262 -14.67 19.69 12.91
CA TRP A 262 -13.22 19.73 12.72
C TRP A 262 -12.68 18.34 12.41
N LEU A 263 -11.79 18.28 11.43
CA LEU A 263 -11.09 17.08 11.03
C LEU A 263 -9.60 17.22 11.33
N GLN A 264 -8.99 16.11 11.72
CA GLN A 264 -7.54 15.93 11.73
C GLN A 264 -7.18 14.86 10.71
N PHE A 265 -5.99 14.97 10.13
CA PHE A 265 -5.46 14.03 9.15
C PHE A 265 -4.15 13.41 9.66
N PRO A 266 -3.74 12.24 9.12
CA PRO A 266 -2.38 11.73 9.26
C PRO A 266 -1.33 12.82 9.03
N GLU A 267 -0.25 12.77 9.81
CA GLU A 267 0.86 13.69 9.66
C GLU A 267 1.64 13.38 8.39
N PHE A 268 2.12 14.43 7.73
CA PHE A 268 3.09 14.29 6.66
C PHE A 268 4.49 14.26 7.26
N VAL A 269 5.32 13.33 6.80
CA VAL A 269 6.78 13.36 6.98
C VAL A 269 7.35 14.04 5.75
N VAL A 270 8.18 15.06 5.96
CA VAL A 270 8.89 15.74 4.87
C VAL A 270 10.38 15.50 5.03
N THR A 271 10.99 14.92 4.01
CA THR A 271 12.41 14.57 3.97
C THR A 271 13.14 15.43 2.96
N MET A 272 14.46 15.52 3.11
CA MET A 272 15.35 16.28 2.24
C MET A 272 16.55 15.40 1.90
N ALA A 273 16.83 15.19 0.63
CA ALA A 273 17.85 14.25 0.19
C ALA A 273 18.57 14.70 -1.10
N SER A 274 19.70 14.07 -1.40
CA SER A 274 20.46 14.30 -2.63
C SER A 274 19.89 13.53 -3.83
N ASN A 275 19.15 12.45 -3.58
CA ASN A 275 18.46 11.62 -4.57
C ASN A 275 17.22 10.98 -3.96
N TRP A 276 16.29 10.51 -4.81
CA TRP A 276 15.03 9.89 -4.37
C TRP A 276 15.22 8.62 -3.53
N LEU A 277 16.25 7.80 -3.78
CA LEU A 277 16.52 6.59 -2.99
C LEU A 277 16.88 6.94 -1.55
N THR A 278 17.71 7.97 -1.37
CA THR A 278 18.08 8.47 -0.04
C THR A 278 16.87 9.13 0.64
N GLY A 279 15.99 9.79 -0.13
CA GLY A 279 14.72 10.33 0.37
C GLY A 279 13.82 9.24 0.94
N LEU A 280 13.58 8.16 0.17
CA LEU A 280 12.81 7.00 0.61
C LEU A 280 13.40 6.34 1.86
N SER A 281 14.73 6.16 1.91
CA SER A 281 15.41 5.62 3.10
C SER A 281 15.20 6.52 4.31
N THR A 282 15.32 7.83 4.14
CA THR A 282 15.09 8.82 5.21
C THR A 282 13.63 8.78 5.67
N TYR A 283 12.68 8.58 4.75
CA TYR A 283 11.26 8.43 5.08
C TYR A 283 11.03 7.15 5.88
N HIS A 284 11.60 6.02 5.46
CA HIS A 284 11.55 4.77 6.24
C HIS A 284 12.10 4.96 7.66
N ASP A 285 13.27 5.58 7.80
CA ASP A 285 13.93 5.78 9.09
C ASP A 285 13.13 6.75 9.98
N ALA A 286 12.51 7.76 9.38
CA ALA A 286 11.57 8.63 10.08
C ALA A 286 10.39 7.82 10.63
N LEU A 287 9.75 6.97 9.82
CA LEU A 287 8.68 6.09 10.29
C LEU A 287 9.15 5.15 11.41
N ALA A 288 10.35 4.58 11.30
CA ALA A 288 10.93 3.71 12.31
C ALA A 288 11.16 4.45 13.63
N SER A 289 11.59 5.72 13.58
CA SER A 289 11.79 6.55 14.78
C SER A 289 10.50 6.81 15.57
N PHE A 290 9.33 6.74 14.92
CA PHE A 290 8.02 6.81 15.56
C PHE A 290 7.43 5.44 15.93
N GLY A 291 8.14 4.34 15.66
CA GLY A 291 7.59 2.98 15.75
C GLY A 291 6.46 2.72 14.74
N ALA A 292 6.34 3.56 13.71
CA ALA A 292 5.34 3.44 12.65
C ALA A 292 5.79 2.47 11.55
N ALA A 293 7.09 2.20 11.42
CA ALA A 293 7.64 1.11 10.62
C ALA A 293 8.17 -0.01 11.53
N THR A 294 8.11 -1.26 11.06
CA THR A 294 8.79 -2.37 11.74
C THR A 294 10.14 -2.59 11.10
N VAL A 295 11.20 -2.45 11.89
CA VAL A 295 12.53 -2.89 11.48
C VAL A 295 12.51 -4.42 11.40
N ALA A 296 13.05 -4.97 10.32
CA ALA A 296 13.15 -6.41 10.15
C ALA A 296 13.78 -7.04 11.41
N ALA A 297 13.21 -8.16 11.88
CA ALA A 297 13.81 -8.90 12.97
C ALA A 297 15.26 -9.27 12.62
N ALA A 298 16.16 -9.18 13.60
CA ALA A 298 17.57 -9.49 13.40
C ALA A 298 17.75 -10.89 12.77
N PRO A 299 18.74 -11.07 11.89
CA PRO A 299 19.11 -12.39 11.39
C PRO A 299 19.25 -13.40 12.55
N GLY A 300 18.59 -14.55 12.43
CA GLY A 300 18.60 -15.61 13.47
C GLY A 300 17.36 -15.64 14.39
N ALA A 301 16.57 -14.56 14.47
CA ALA A 301 15.28 -14.58 15.19
C ALA A 301 14.14 -15.24 14.38
N ARG A 302 14.36 -15.44 13.08
CA ARG A 302 13.41 -16.05 12.14
C ARG A 302 13.80 -17.50 11.86
N PRO A 303 12.83 -18.42 11.68
CA PRO A 303 13.13 -19.76 11.18
C PRO A 303 13.94 -19.69 9.88
N SER A 304 15.04 -20.45 9.79
CA SER A 304 15.96 -20.39 8.64
C SER A 304 15.27 -20.67 7.29
N TRP A 305 14.20 -21.48 7.31
CA TRP A 305 13.43 -21.78 6.11
C TRP A 305 12.70 -20.57 5.51
N TRP A 306 12.53 -19.48 6.28
CA TRP A 306 12.00 -18.22 5.78
C TRP A 306 12.90 -17.58 4.71
N SER A 307 14.14 -18.03 4.54
CA SER A 307 15.03 -17.58 3.47
C SER A 307 15.29 -18.63 2.40
N TRP A 308 14.59 -19.78 2.43
CA TRP A 308 14.71 -20.78 1.38
C TRP A 308 14.18 -20.27 0.04
N PRO A 309 14.68 -20.80 -1.10
CA PRO A 309 14.13 -20.51 -2.41
C PRO A 309 12.61 -20.72 -2.47
N LEU A 310 11.91 -19.89 -3.24
CA LEU A 310 10.48 -20.01 -3.50
C LEU A 310 10.26 -20.57 -4.91
N VAL A 311 9.41 -21.59 -5.03
CA VAL A 311 8.96 -22.15 -6.30
C VAL A 311 7.45 -22.00 -6.38
N ASP A 312 6.97 -21.20 -7.32
CA ASP A 312 5.59 -20.77 -7.42
C ASP A 312 4.90 -21.34 -8.66
N THR A 313 3.75 -21.99 -8.48
CA THR A 313 3.05 -22.65 -9.60
C THR A 313 2.44 -21.68 -10.61
N TRP A 314 2.25 -20.38 -10.30
CA TRP A 314 1.52 -19.44 -11.15
C TRP A 314 2.07 -19.33 -12.58
N GLY A 315 3.38 -19.14 -12.73
CA GLY A 315 4.01 -18.99 -14.05
C GLY A 315 3.81 -20.25 -14.92
N GLN A 316 3.94 -21.43 -14.31
CA GLN A 316 3.73 -22.69 -15.01
C GLN A 316 2.25 -22.88 -15.36
N GLN A 317 1.33 -22.55 -14.45
CA GLN A 317 -0.11 -22.61 -14.71
C GLN A 317 -0.52 -21.75 -15.92
N LEU A 318 0.12 -20.58 -16.10
CA LEU A 318 -0.13 -19.72 -17.26
C LEU A 318 0.36 -20.36 -18.56
N VAL A 319 1.57 -20.94 -18.55
CA VAL A 319 2.16 -21.58 -19.74
C VAL A 319 1.38 -22.82 -20.16
N THR A 320 0.90 -23.63 -19.21
CA THR A 320 0.16 -24.86 -19.51
C THR A 320 -1.35 -24.65 -19.61
N ASP A 321 -1.83 -23.43 -19.35
CA ASP A 321 -3.25 -23.08 -19.20
C ASP A 321 -3.97 -23.87 -18.08
N ALA A 322 -3.20 -24.46 -17.14
CA ALA A 322 -3.74 -25.26 -16.05
C ALA A 322 -4.56 -24.43 -15.04
N ALA A 323 -4.34 -23.10 -14.99
CA ALA A 323 -5.18 -22.19 -14.20
C ALA A 323 -6.61 -22.06 -14.76
N ARG A 324 -6.85 -22.42 -16.03
CA ARG A 324 -8.14 -22.27 -16.72
C ARG A 324 -8.77 -23.59 -17.15
N LYS A 325 -8.01 -24.69 -17.08
CA LYS A 325 -8.48 -26.05 -17.37
C LYS A 325 -8.66 -26.82 -16.07
N ASP A 326 -9.92 -27.01 -15.70
CA ASP A 326 -10.31 -27.48 -14.37
C ASP A 326 -9.76 -28.86 -13.97
N ASN A 327 -9.32 -29.70 -14.92
CA ASN A 327 -8.93 -31.08 -14.64
C ASN A 327 -7.40 -31.28 -14.55
N GLU A 328 -6.61 -30.28 -14.92
CA GLU A 328 -5.15 -30.45 -15.07
C GLU A 328 -4.38 -30.03 -13.80
N PHE A 329 -4.83 -28.97 -13.11
CA PHE A 329 -4.21 -28.52 -11.87
C PHE A 329 -4.71 -29.31 -10.66
N THR A 330 -4.02 -30.41 -10.36
CA THR A 330 -4.36 -31.40 -9.31
C THR A 330 -3.20 -31.61 -8.34
N ALA A 331 -3.42 -32.41 -7.28
CA ALA A 331 -2.35 -32.79 -6.36
C ALA A 331 -1.18 -33.51 -7.07
N SER A 332 -1.48 -34.43 -7.99
CA SER A 332 -0.46 -35.15 -8.78
C SER A 332 0.35 -34.20 -9.66
N TRP A 333 -0.31 -33.18 -10.24
CA TRP A 333 0.37 -32.16 -11.02
C TRP A 333 1.39 -31.38 -10.17
N VAL A 334 1.02 -30.97 -8.95
CA VAL A 334 1.92 -30.25 -8.03
C VAL A 334 3.14 -31.10 -7.67
N LEU A 335 2.95 -32.38 -7.37
CA LEU A 335 4.05 -33.30 -7.07
C LEU A 335 4.99 -33.47 -8.27
N HIS A 336 4.43 -33.61 -9.47
CA HIS A 336 5.23 -33.71 -10.70
C HIS A 336 6.02 -32.43 -10.97
N TYR A 337 5.37 -31.27 -10.83
CA TYR A 337 6.01 -29.96 -10.96
C TYR A 337 7.17 -29.79 -9.97
N VAL A 338 6.96 -30.13 -8.70
CA VAL A 338 7.99 -30.15 -7.65
C VAL A 338 9.16 -31.06 -8.03
N ALA A 339 8.90 -32.27 -8.52
CA ALA A 339 9.94 -33.20 -8.95
C ALA A 339 10.79 -32.65 -10.10
N LEU A 340 10.15 -32.04 -11.11
CA LEU A 340 10.84 -31.40 -12.23
C LEU A 340 11.74 -30.25 -11.78
N TRP A 341 11.26 -29.38 -10.89
CA TRP A 341 12.07 -28.25 -10.38
C TRP A 341 13.26 -28.73 -9.54
N ARG A 342 13.07 -29.77 -8.72
CA ARG A 342 14.18 -30.41 -8.00
C ARG A 342 15.24 -30.96 -8.94
N GLN A 343 14.81 -31.66 -9.98
CA GLN A 343 15.73 -32.24 -10.96
C GLN A 343 16.47 -31.15 -11.73
N LYS A 344 15.75 -30.13 -12.23
CA LYS A 344 16.30 -29.08 -13.09
C LYS A 344 17.27 -28.15 -12.37
N PHE A 345 16.99 -27.80 -11.12
CA PHE A 345 17.75 -26.80 -10.35
C PHE A 345 18.53 -27.39 -9.18
N HIS A 346 18.52 -28.71 -9.02
CA HIS A 346 19.19 -29.43 -7.94
C HIS A 346 18.80 -28.92 -6.53
N LEU A 347 17.56 -28.45 -6.37
CA LEU A 347 17.05 -27.89 -5.12
C LEU A 347 16.72 -29.01 -4.12
N LYS A 348 17.44 -29.04 -2.99
CA LYS A 348 17.16 -29.97 -1.89
C LYS A 348 16.09 -29.44 -0.92
N HIS A 349 16.12 -28.13 -0.65
CA HIS A 349 15.19 -27.45 0.26
C HIS A 349 14.66 -26.19 -0.42
N PHE A 350 13.33 -26.08 -0.48
CA PHE A 350 12.65 -24.90 -0.97
C PHE A 350 11.22 -24.87 -0.44
N THR A 351 10.59 -23.72 -0.59
CA THR A 351 9.17 -23.53 -0.30
C THR A 351 8.40 -23.57 -1.61
N VAL A 352 7.43 -24.48 -1.72
CA VAL A 352 6.48 -24.48 -2.84
C VAL A 352 5.29 -23.59 -2.50
N ILE A 353 4.88 -22.75 -3.44
CA ILE A 353 3.67 -21.96 -3.37
C ILE A 353 2.66 -22.59 -4.32
N ILE A 354 1.56 -23.11 -3.76
CA ILE A 354 0.43 -23.58 -4.55
C ILE A 354 -0.45 -22.36 -4.83
N ASP A 355 -0.26 -21.79 -6.01
CA ASP A 355 -0.93 -20.58 -6.47
C ASP A 355 -2.34 -20.87 -7.02
N ALA A 356 -3.03 -19.84 -7.51
CA ALA A 356 -4.48 -19.75 -7.61
C ALA A 356 -5.18 -21.01 -8.13
N GLN A 357 -6.46 -21.17 -7.75
CA GLN A 357 -7.36 -22.29 -8.07
C GLN A 357 -7.26 -23.54 -7.18
N TRP A 358 -6.53 -23.49 -6.07
CA TRP A 358 -6.59 -24.57 -5.07
C TRP A 358 -7.92 -24.60 -4.29
N GLN A 359 -8.62 -23.46 -4.20
CA GLN A 359 -9.86 -23.28 -3.42
C GLN A 359 -11.07 -23.80 -4.21
N SER A 360 -12.04 -24.42 -3.52
CA SER A 360 -13.33 -24.79 -4.13
C SER A 360 -14.14 -23.57 -4.56
N THR A 361 -13.97 -22.47 -3.82
CA THR A 361 -14.52 -21.17 -4.14
C THR A 361 -13.50 -20.12 -3.72
N LEU A 362 -13.27 -19.13 -4.58
CA LEU A 362 -12.25 -18.11 -4.35
C LEU A 362 -12.46 -17.39 -3.01
N GLY A 363 -11.40 -17.27 -2.21
CA GLY A 363 -11.47 -16.70 -0.85
C GLY A 363 -11.98 -17.67 0.24
N SER A 364 -12.19 -18.96 -0.09
CA SER A 364 -12.54 -20.00 0.88
C SER A 364 -11.30 -20.73 1.41
N ALA A 365 -11.36 -21.21 2.64
CA ALA A 365 -10.35 -22.14 3.17
C ALA A 365 -10.55 -23.59 2.69
N THR A 366 -11.63 -23.88 1.98
CA THR A 366 -11.96 -25.22 1.48
C THR A 366 -11.23 -25.51 0.17
N PRO A 367 -10.43 -26.58 0.08
CA PRO A 367 -9.81 -26.98 -1.18
C PRO A 367 -10.83 -27.50 -2.19
N SER A 368 -10.50 -27.33 -3.47
CA SER A 368 -11.27 -27.85 -4.60
C SER A 368 -11.25 -29.38 -4.64
N SER A 369 -12.28 -29.99 -5.23
CA SER A 369 -12.34 -31.44 -5.47
C SER A 369 -11.20 -31.94 -6.34
N ARG A 370 -10.57 -31.08 -7.15
CA ARG A 370 -9.36 -31.37 -7.94
C ARG A 370 -8.17 -31.81 -7.10
N PHE A 371 -8.15 -31.38 -5.84
CA PHE A 371 -7.16 -31.76 -4.84
C PHE A 371 -7.68 -32.86 -3.90
N GLY A 372 -8.82 -33.49 -4.19
CA GLY A 372 -9.47 -34.43 -3.29
C GLY A 372 -10.10 -33.77 -2.06
N GLY A 373 -10.47 -32.48 -2.18
CA GLY A 373 -11.02 -31.69 -1.07
C GLY A 373 -10.01 -31.53 0.07
N THR A 374 -10.50 -31.36 1.31
CA THR A 374 -9.64 -31.17 2.49
C THR A 374 -8.68 -32.33 2.73
N VAL A 375 -9.16 -33.57 2.59
CA VAL A 375 -8.36 -34.78 2.86
C VAL A 375 -7.22 -34.92 1.84
N GLY A 376 -7.54 -34.80 0.54
CA GLY A 376 -6.51 -34.94 -0.49
C GLY A 376 -5.49 -33.79 -0.47
N MET A 377 -5.94 -32.56 -0.19
CA MET A 377 -5.02 -31.42 -0.05
C MET A 377 -4.11 -31.58 1.17
N ARG A 378 -4.64 -32.07 2.31
CA ARG A 378 -3.81 -32.38 3.47
C ARG A 378 -2.78 -33.46 3.15
N HIS A 379 -3.19 -34.53 2.47
CA HIS A 379 -2.28 -35.59 2.04
C HIS A 379 -1.17 -35.06 1.12
N LEU A 380 -1.49 -34.18 0.16
CA LEU A 380 -0.49 -33.50 -0.67
C LEU A 380 0.53 -32.73 0.19
N VAL A 381 0.07 -31.93 1.14
CA VAL A 381 0.93 -31.15 2.03
C VAL A 381 1.85 -32.06 2.85
N ASP A 382 1.30 -33.12 3.43
CA ASP A 382 2.08 -34.10 4.21
C ASP A 382 3.14 -34.79 3.35
N GLN A 383 2.83 -35.13 2.08
CA GLN A 383 3.81 -35.69 1.13
C GLN A 383 4.92 -34.70 0.78
N LEU A 384 4.62 -33.41 0.64
CA LEU A 384 5.62 -32.38 0.40
C LEU A 384 6.50 -32.15 1.65
N HIS A 385 5.90 -32.18 2.84
CA HIS A 385 6.63 -32.12 4.11
C HIS A 385 7.56 -33.31 4.32
N ALA A 386 7.12 -34.52 3.97
CA ALA A 386 7.95 -35.73 4.02
C ALA A 386 9.19 -35.63 3.11
N GLN A 387 9.12 -34.79 2.07
CA GLN A 387 10.26 -34.48 1.19
C GLN A 387 11.15 -33.34 1.74
N GLY A 388 10.85 -32.81 2.93
CA GLY A 388 11.58 -31.70 3.54
C GLY A 388 11.26 -30.33 2.95
N LEU A 389 10.11 -30.20 2.26
CA LEU A 389 9.66 -28.94 1.65
C LEU A 389 8.74 -28.16 2.59
N LYS A 390 8.59 -26.87 2.30
CA LYS A 390 7.60 -26.00 2.94
C LYS A 390 6.52 -25.64 1.95
N VAL A 391 5.29 -25.42 2.43
CA VAL A 391 4.13 -25.18 1.57
C VAL A 391 3.46 -23.87 1.97
N LEU A 392 3.29 -22.95 1.02
CA LEU A 392 2.41 -21.80 1.17
C LEU A 392 1.22 -21.95 0.23
N LEU A 393 0.06 -21.43 0.66
CA LEU A 393 -1.10 -21.29 -0.22
C LEU A 393 -1.30 -19.83 -0.61
N TRP A 394 -1.62 -19.59 -1.88
CA TRP A 394 -2.06 -18.29 -2.33
C TRP A 394 -3.40 -17.90 -1.71
N TRP A 395 -3.52 -16.66 -1.24
CA TRP A 395 -4.71 -16.13 -0.59
C TRP A 395 -5.14 -14.80 -1.23
N PRO A 396 -6.33 -14.75 -1.87
CA PRO A 396 -6.85 -13.52 -2.46
C PRO A 396 -7.45 -12.63 -1.39
N LEU A 397 -6.82 -11.49 -1.12
CA LEU A 397 -7.44 -10.45 -0.32
C LEU A 397 -8.73 -9.96 -1.00
N TRP A 398 -9.67 -9.53 -0.17
CA TRP A 398 -10.96 -8.93 -0.57
C TRP A 398 -11.99 -9.84 -1.24
N VAL A 399 -11.70 -11.12 -1.46
CA VAL A 399 -12.67 -12.05 -2.05
C VAL A 399 -13.39 -12.84 -0.96
N VAL A 400 -14.71 -13.03 -1.10
CA VAL A 400 -15.51 -13.90 -0.22
C VAL A 400 -16.16 -15.04 -1.02
N PRO A 401 -16.30 -16.24 -0.42
CA PRO A 401 -16.85 -17.41 -1.11
C PRO A 401 -18.30 -17.26 -1.59
N GLN A 402 -19.12 -16.47 -0.90
CA GLN A 402 -20.57 -16.39 -1.17
C GLN A 402 -20.97 -15.11 -1.95
N GLY A 403 -20.02 -14.40 -2.54
CA GLY A 403 -20.31 -13.25 -3.41
C GLY A 403 -20.64 -13.71 -4.83
N PRO A 404 -21.39 -12.91 -5.63
CA PRO A 404 -21.43 -13.11 -7.07
C PRO A 404 -19.99 -13.21 -7.59
N VAL A 405 -19.70 -14.21 -8.42
CA VAL A 405 -18.38 -14.43 -9.01
C VAL A 405 -17.87 -13.10 -9.58
N GLY A 406 -16.71 -12.63 -9.10
CA GLY A 406 -16.14 -11.33 -9.51
C GLY A 406 -16.47 -10.12 -8.63
N LYS A 407 -17.24 -10.25 -7.53
CA LYS A 407 -17.41 -9.17 -6.55
C LYS A 407 -16.40 -9.24 -5.40
N VAL A 408 -15.57 -8.21 -5.31
CA VAL A 408 -14.71 -7.85 -4.17
C VAL A 408 -15.61 -7.46 -2.98
N ASN A 409 -15.64 -8.27 -1.93
CA ASN A 409 -16.65 -8.17 -0.85
C ASN A 409 -16.15 -8.60 0.55
N ALA A 410 -14.86 -8.94 0.75
CA ALA A 410 -14.39 -9.21 2.11
C ALA A 410 -14.30 -7.89 2.87
N ASP A 411 -15.19 -7.72 3.85
CA ASP A 411 -15.27 -6.52 4.66
C ASP A 411 -14.61 -6.75 6.04
N PRO A 412 -13.35 -6.31 6.24
CA PRO A 412 -12.65 -6.44 7.52
C PRO A 412 -13.31 -5.61 8.64
N THR A 413 -14.24 -4.72 8.29
CA THR A 413 -15.03 -3.96 9.24
C THR A 413 -16.31 -4.68 9.64
N SER A 414 -16.77 -5.74 8.96
CA SER A 414 -18.00 -6.45 9.36
C SER A 414 -17.87 -7.15 10.73
N ALA A 415 -18.99 -7.38 11.41
CA ALA A 415 -19.00 -8.00 12.75
C ALA A 415 -18.53 -9.46 12.73
N GLN A 416 -18.80 -10.18 11.64
CA GLN A 416 -18.49 -11.60 11.50
C GLN A 416 -17.06 -11.86 10.99
N PHE A 417 -16.38 -10.83 10.44
CA PHE A 417 -15.09 -11.01 9.77
C PHE A 417 -14.04 -11.71 10.64
N THR A 418 -13.84 -11.25 11.88
CA THR A 418 -12.81 -11.81 12.78
C THR A 418 -13.07 -13.29 13.05
N THR A 419 -14.31 -13.68 13.36
CA THR A 419 -14.66 -15.09 13.63
C THR A 419 -14.52 -15.96 12.38
N THR A 420 -14.93 -15.44 11.22
CA THR A 420 -14.79 -16.14 9.94
C THR A 420 -13.31 -16.34 9.57
N LEU A 421 -12.50 -15.28 9.67
CA LEU A 421 -11.08 -15.32 9.34
C LEU A 421 -10.32 -16.25 10.27
N ALA A 422 -10.55 -16.20 11.59
CA ALA A 422 -9.93 -17.09 12.55
C ALA A 422 -10.21 -18.58 12.24
N ARG A 423 -11.45 -18.90 11.84
CA ARG A 423 -11.82 -20.26 11.40
C ARG A 423 -11.11 -20.67 10.12
N GLN A 424 -11.02 -19.76 9.16
CA GLN A 424 -10.29 -20.00 7.91
C GLN A 424 -8.80 -20.24 8.18
N MET A 425 -8.16 -19.44 9.03
CA MET A 425 -6.75 -19.64 9.40
C MET A 425 -6.53 -20.96 10.15
N SER A 426 -7.45 -21.35 11.05
CA SER A 426 -7.41 -22.66 11.72
C SER A 426 -7.51 -23.82 10.72
N THR A 427 -8.36 -23.68 9.69
CA THR A 427 -8.50 -24.68 8.63
C THR A 427 -7.23 -24.76 7.77
N VAL A 428 -6.65 -23.63 7.38
CA VAL A 428 -5.50 -23.62 6.47
C VAL A 428 -4.19 -24.02 7.19
N LEU A 429 -3.93 -23.45 8.35
CA LEU A 429 -2.62 -23.59 9.04
C LEU A 429 -2.62 -24.65 10.14
N GLY A 430 -3.80 -25.08 10.60
CA GLY A 430 -3.93 -26.04 11.70
C GLY A 430 -3.39 -27.43 11.34
N GLN A 431 -2.92 -28.15 12.36
CA GLN A 431 -2.35 -29.51 12.21
C GLN A 431 -3.37 -30.64 12.45
N GLY A 432 -4.53 -30.32 13.04
CA GLY A 432 -5.56 -31.30 13.38
C GLY A 432 -6.25 -31.92 12.16
N LYS A 433 -7.21 -32.83 12.39
CA LYS A 433 -7.92 -33.59 11.33
C LYS A 433 -8.61 -32.72 10.26
N GLN A 434 -8.96 -31.49 10.62
CA GLN A 434 -9.62 -30.53 9.73
C GLN A 434 -8.64 -29.47 9.16
N GLY A 435 -7.37 -29.53 9.55
CA GLY A 435 -6.35 -28.57 9.17
C GLY A 435 -5.52 -29.05 7.97
N LEU A 436 -5.15 -28.13 7.07
CA LEU A 436 -4.31 -28.42 5.90
C LEU A 436 -2.81 -28.44 6.23
N HIS A 437 -2.41 -27.97 7.41
CA HIS A 437 -1.04 -27.96 7.90
C HIS A 437 -0.04 -27.20 7.02
N VAL A 438 -0.46 -26.20 6.24
CA VAL A 438 0.48 -25.42 5.43
C VAL A 438 1.35 -24.51 6.31
N ASP A 439 2.53 -24.13 5.80
CA ASP A 439 3.53 -23.36 6.53
C ASP A 439 3.32 -21.84 6.44
N GLY A 440 2.32 -21.39 5.68
CA GLY A 440 2.02 -19.96 5.56
C GLY A 440 1.19 -19.62 4.33
N LEU A 441 1.16 -18.32 4.01
CA LEU A 441 0.30 -17.75 2.98
C LEU A 441 1.08 -16.81 2.08
N LYS A 442 0.79 -16.85 0.78
CA LYS A 442 1.13 -15.79 -0.19
C LYS A 442 -0.09 -14.89 -0.36
N LEU A 443 -0.01 -13.66 0.12
CA LEU A 443 -1.10 -12.69 -0.01
C LEU A 443 -1.07 -12.02 -1.39
N ASP A 444 -2.26 -11.84 -1.96
CA ASP A 444 -2.41 -11.20 -3.26
C ASP A 444 -3.65 -10.31 -3.31
N ARG A 445 -3.74 -9.50 -4.36
CA ARG A 445 -4.86 -8.59 -4.64
C ARG A 445 -5.07 -7.52 -3.59
N GLY A 446 -4.05 -7.18 -2.80
CA GLY A 446 -4.13 -6.08 -1.83
C GLY A 446 -4.67 -4.79 -2.43
N SER A 447 -4.45 -4.56 -3.74
CA SER A 447 -4.78 -3.32 -4.46
C SER A 447 -6.25 -3.22 -4.81
N LEU A 448 -7.02 -4.31 -4.69
CA LEU A 448 -8.45 -4.35 -4.96
C LEU A 448 -9.26 -3.86 -3.76
N ILE A 449 -8.84 -2.74 -3.16
CA ILE A 449 -9.49 -2.17 -1.98
C ILE A 449 -10.94 -1.80 -2.31
N PRO A 450 -11.93 -2.25 -1.51
CA PRO A 450 -13.34 -1.91 -1.71
C PRO A 450 -13.61 -0.41 -1.70
N ALA A 451 -14.63 0.01 -2.45
CA ALA A 451 -15.15 1.38 -2.37
C ALA A 451 -15.72 1.65 -0.97
N VAL A 452 -15.61 2.90 -0.50
CA VAL A 452 -16.01 3.30 0.87
C VAL A 452 -17.43 2.86 1.26
N ARG A 453 -18.38 2.88 0.30
CA ARG A 453 -19.77 2.46 0.52
C ARG A 453 -19.97 0.96 0.77
N GLN A 454 -18.94 0.14 0.56
CA GLN A 454 -19.00 -1.32 0.73
C GLN A 454 -18.61 -1.77 2.16
N TYR A 455 -18.10 -0.87 3.00
CA TYR A 455 -17.76 -1.19 4.38
C TYR A 455 -18.99 -1.06 5.29
N SER A 456 -19.26 -2.09 6.08
CA SER A 456 -20.37 -2.14 7.04
C SER A 456 -20.14 -1.21 8.24
N ARG A 457 -18.87 -1.04 8.66
CA ARG A 457 -18.48 -0.20 9.80
C ARG A 457 -17.26 0.67 9.44
N PRO A 458 -17.42 1.70 8.59
CA PRO A 458 -16.32 2.52 8.10
C PRO A 458 -15.53 3.24 9.22
N GLN A 459 -16.09 3.40 10.42
CA GLN A 459 -15.38 3.88 11.61
C GLN A 459 -14.24 2.97 12.09
N LEU A 460 -14.14 1.75 11.58
CA LEU A 460 -13.03 0.83 11.84
C LEU A 460 -11.90 0.93 10.81
N GLY A 461 -12.06 1.80 9.80
CA GLY A 461 -11.10 2.03 8.74
C GLY A 461 -11.74 1.85 7.36
N VAL A 462 -11.26 2.63 6.39
CA VAL A 462 -11.56 2.49 4.96
C VAL A 462 -10.26 2.60 4.17
N GLY A 463 -10.23 2.16 2.92
CA GLY A 463 -9.04 2.35 2.11
C GLY A 463 -7.84 1.53 2.60
N ALA A 464 -6.65 2.14 2.60
CA ALA A 464 -5.44 1.55 3.15
C ALA A 464 -5.57 1.16 4.63
N ALA A 465 -6.29 1.94 5.45
CA ALA A 465 -6.55 1.57 6.85
C ALA A 465 -7.37 0.27 6.99
N ALA A 466 -8.30 0.02 6.06
CA ALA A 466 -9.01 -1.26 6.01
C ALA A 466 -8.09 -2.42 5.57
N LEU A 467 -7.17 -2.18 4.64
CA LEU A 467 -6.17 -3.19 4.23
C LEU A 467 -5.26 -3.56 5.41
N LEU A 468 -4.77 -2.57 6.15
CA LEU A 468 -3.95 -2.79 7.35
C LEU A 468 -4.72 -3.61 8.39
N ARG A 469 -6.00 -3.28 8.58
CA ARG A 469 -6.88 -4.03 9.48
C ARG A 469 -7.01 -5.50 9.04
N TYR A 470 -7.22 -5.76 7.74
CA TYR A 470 -7.27 -7.13 7.22
C TYR A 470 -5.96 -7.84 7.53
N MET A 471 -4.83 -7.31 7.04
CA MET A 471 -3.52 -7.96 7.18
C MET A 471 -3.15 -8.22 8.64
N ARG A 472 -3.43 -7.26 9.54
CA ARG A 472 -3.23 -7.44 10.98
C ARG A 472 -4.04 -8.61 11.54
N LEU A 473 -5.35 -8.67 11.25
CA LEU A 473 -6.20 -9.74 11.76
C LEU A 473 -5.78 -11.10 11.20
N LEU A 474 -5.45 -11.16 9.91
CA LEU A 474 -4.97 -12.37 9.25
C LEU A 474 -3.67 -12.86 9.87
N ALA A 475 -2.65 -11.99 10.00
CA ALA A 475 -1.36 -12.36 10.57
C ALA A 475 -1.50 -12.80 12.04
N GLN A 476 -2.30 -12.09 12.84
CA GLN A 476 -2.56 -12.46 14.23
C GLN A 476 -3.23 -13.82 14.37
N ASP A 477 -4.24 -14.11 13.55
CA ASP A 477 -4.93 -15.41 13.58
C ASP A 477 -4.03 -16.51 13.02
N ALA A 478 -3.24 -16.23 11.99
CA ALA A 478 -2.26 -17.15 11.43
C ALA A 478 -1.20 -17.54 12.45
N TRP A 479 -0.54 -16.58 13.09
CA TRP A 479 0.49 -16.83 14.09
C TRP A 479 -0.06 -17.44 15.39
N ARG A 480 -1.34 -17.20 15.72
CA ARG A 480 -2.00 -17.90 16.83
C ARG A 480 -2.17 -19.39 16.55
N VAL A 481 -2.54 -19.74 15.31
CA VAL A 481 -2.71 -21.15 14.89
C VAL A 481 -1.35 -21.82 14.71
N ARG A 482 -0.39 -21.10 14.10
CA ARG A 482 0.95 -21.59 13.82
C ARG A 482 1.97 -20.46 13.96
N PRO A 483 2.68 -20.35 15.11
CA PRO A 483 3.62 -19.25 15.37
C PRO A 483 4.75 -19.13 14.36
N ALA A 484 5.13 -20.23 13.71
CA ALA A 484 6.17 -20.26 12.68
C ALA A 484 5.64 -19.96 11.27
N ALA A 485 4.35 -19.64 11.10
CA ALA A 485 3.77 -19.40 9.78
C ALA A 485 4.38 -18.16 9.11
N VAL A 486 4.62 -18.25 7.79
CA VAL A 486 5.09 -17.13 6.97
C VAL A 486 3.92 -16.41 6.32
N ILE A 487 3.89 -15.09 6.46
CA ILE A 487 3.04 -14.20 5.67
C ILE A 487 3.89 -13.53 4.59
N ASP A 488 3.80 -14.04 3.36
CA ASP A 488 4.44 -13.45 2.18
C ASP A 488 3.50 -12.42 1.54
N ALA A 489 3.80 -11.13 1.67
CA ALA A 489 2.88 -10.05 1.30
C ALA A 489 3.52 -9.01 0.39
N THR A 490 2.70 -8.38 -0.45
CA THR A 490 3.12 -7.35 -1.41
C THR A 490 2.98 -5.93 -0.84
N ALA A 491 3.17 -5.80 0.47
CA ALA A 491 2.90 -4.58 1.21
C ALA A 491 4.21 -3.84 1.49
N MET A 492 4.64 -3.03 0.54
CA MET A 492 5.89 -2.27 0.61
C MET A 492 5.83 -1.08 1.56
N ALA A 493 4.64 -0.56 1.85
CA ALA A 493 4.48 0.51 2.83
C ALA A 493 5.07 0.08 4.19
N PRO A 494 6.06 0.80 4.75
CA PRO A 494 6.74 0.36 5.98
C PRO A 494 5.79 0.15 7.17
N GLN A 495 4.65 0.85 7.17
CA GLN A 495 3.58 0.71 8.17
C GLN A 495 2.90 -0.66 8.17
N PHE A 496 3.07 -1.44 7.11
CA PHE A 496 2.54 -2.79 6.97
C PHE A 496 3.57 -3.87 7.33
N GLY A 497 4.85 -3.51 7.46
CA GLY A 497 5.95 -4.45 7.71
C GLY A 497 5.76 -5.30 8.97
N ARG A 498 4.98 -4.83 9.96
CA ARG A 498 4.65 -5.60 11.16
C ARG A 498 3.83 -6.86 10.88
N TYR A 499 3.13 -6.92 9.76
CA TYR A 499 2.13 -7.95 9.44
C TYR A 499 2.51 -8.78 8.22
N GLY A 500 3.78 -8.71 7.80
CA GLY A 500 4.37 -9.53 6.76
C GLY A 500 5.77 -10.01 7.18
N ASP A 501 6.09 -11.24 6.85
CA ASP A 501 7.39 -11.85 7.14
C ASP A 501 8.33 -11.76 5.94
N ARG A 502 7.75 -11.67 4.74
CA ARG A 502 8.45 -11.48 3.47
C ARG A 502 7.77 -10.39 2.65
N LEU A 503 8.59 -9.72 1.85
CA LEU A 503 8.18 -8.67 0.94
C LEU A 503 8.22 -9.17 -0.50
N ARG A 504 7.04 -9.42 -1.08
CA ARG A 504 6.89 -9.81 -2.49
C ARG A 504 6.83 -8.56 -3.37
N LEU A 505 7.74 -8.45 -4.33
CA LEU A 505 7.85 -7.30 -5.24
C LEU A 505 6.83 -7.27 -6.40
N TYR A 506 5.78 -8.09 -6.32
CA TYR A 506 4.69 -8.27 -7.31
C TYR A 506 5.14 -8.66 -8.72
N ASP A 507 4.17 -8.92 -9.61
CA ASP A 507 4.41 -9.33 -11.00
C ASP A 507 4.97 -8.16 -11.83
N ALA A 508 6.07 -8.36 -12.55
CA ALA A 508 6.64 -7.38 -13.47
C ALA A 508 6.73 -7.95 -14.90
N SER A 509 6.51 -7.08 -15.89
CA SER A 509 6.46 -7.44 -17.31
C SER A 509 7.77 -7.17 -18.06
N SER A 510 8.80 -6.65 -17.38
CA SER A 510 10.14 -6.40 -17.94
C SER A 510 11.23 -6.51 -16.87
N ALA A 511 12.47 -6.74 -17.30
CA ALA A 511 13.65 -6.79 -16.41
C ALA A 511 13.88 -5.44 -15.69
N ASP A 512 13.66 -4.32 -16.38
CA ASP A 512 13.76 -2.98 -15.78
C ASP A 512 12.74 -2.78 -14.67
N ALA A 513 11.50 -3.25 -14.86
CA ALA A 513 10.48 -3.19 -13.82
C ALA A 513 10.87 -4.02 -12.60
N TRP A 514 11.47 -5.20 -12.79
CA TRP A 514 12.02 -6.01 -11.70
C TRP A 514 13.16 -5.29 -10.97
N THR A 515 14.12 -4.74 -11.71
CA THR A 515 15.28 -4.03 -11.16
C THR A 515 14.86 -2.81 -10.34
N ASN A 516 13.95 -2.00 -10.87
CA ASN A 516 13.44 -0.82 -10.17
C ASN A 516 12.71 -1.18 -8.88
N ARG A 517 11.94 -2.27 -8.88
CA ARG A 517 11.26 -2.75 -7.67
C ARG A 517 12.22 -3.35 -6.66
N ALA A 518 13.23 -4.09 -7.11
CA ALA A 518 14.28 -4.61 -6.25
C ALA A 518 15.08 -3.48 -5.60
N ALA A 519 15.39 -2.42 -6.34
CA ALA A 519 15.99 -1.21 -5.79
C ALA A 519 15.08 -0.62 -4.71
N ALA A 520 13.79 -0.41 -4.97
CA ALA A 520 12.87 0.12 -3.95
C ALA A 520 12.70 -0.81 -2.72
N GLY A 521 12.71 -2.13 -2.91
CA GLY A 521 12.51 -3.13 -1.85
C GLY A 521 13.75 -3.42 -1.01
N GLY A 522 14.93 -3.36 -1.61
CA GLY A 522 16.22 -3.62 -0.94
C GLY A 522 16.56 -2.62 0.15
N TRP A 523 15.93 -1.43 0.16
CA TRP A 523 16.11 -0.42 1.22
C TRP A 523 15.06 -0.52 2.34
N GLY A 524 13.86 -1.05 2.05
CA GLY A 524 12.82 -1.25 3.07
C GLY A 524 13.12 -2.36 4.08
N ALA A 525 14.09 -3.23 3.76
CA ALA A 525 14.66 -4.18 4.69
C ALA A 525 16.10 -3.74 4.93
N ALA A 526 16.41 -3.17 6.10
CA ALA A 526 17.76 -2.81 6.52
C ALA A 526 18.68 -4.05 6.60
N VAL A 527 19.07 -4.57 5.45
CA VAL A 527 20.06 -5.62 5.23
C VAL A 527 21.21 -4.95 4.50
N ASP A 528 22.44 -5.25 4.90
CA ASP A 528 23.67 -4.72 4.33
C ASP A 528 23.58 -4.51 2.82
N ARG A 529 24.05 -3.33 2.38
CA ARG A 529 24.03 -2.83 1.00
C ARG A 529 23.94 -3.98 0.00
N PRO A 530 22.93 -4.02 -0.89
CA PRO A 530 22.87 -5.07 -1.88
C PRO A 530 24.14 -5.01 -2.72
N GLN A 531 25.01 -6.02 -2.55
CA GLN A 531 25.85 -6.48 -3.65
C GLN A 531 24.91 -6.64 -4.86
N PRO A 532 25.30 -6.21 -6.07
CA PRO A 532 24.49 -6.45 -7.25
C PRO A 532 24.16 -7.94 -7.30
N LEU A 533 22.91 -8.28 -7.01
CA LEU A 533 22.40 -9.63 -7.20
C LEU A 533 22.39 -9.81 -8.71
N ASP A 534 23.25 -10.69 -9.21
CA ASP A 534 23.10 -11.26 -10.54
C ASP A 534 21.74 -11.96 -10.57
N PHE A 535 20.71 -11.23 -10.98
CA PHE A 535 19.42 -11.82 -11.28
C PHE A 535 19.61 -12.70 -12.50
N MET A 536 19.68 -14.02 -12.27
CA MET A 536 19.43 -14.99 -13.32
C MET A 536 17.94 -14.95 -13.63
N VAL A 537 17.51 -13.95 -14.40
CA VAL A 537 16.23 -13.97 -15.11
C VAL A 537 16.37 -15.08 -16.15
N LEU A 538 15.93 -16.28 -15.80
CA LEU A 538 15.65 -17.29 -16.81
C LEU A 538 14.43 -16.82 -17.60
N GLN A 539 14.69 -15.99 -18.60
CA GLN A 539 13.84 -15.91 -19.78
C GLN A 539 13.71 -17.34 -20.30
N ALA A 540 12.51 -17.91 -20.22
CA ALA A 540 12.13 -19.00 -21.10
C ALA A 540 12.07 -18.42 -22.52
N GLY A 541 13.23 -18.32 -23.16
CA GLY A 541 13.38 -17.90 -24.53
C GLY A 541 13.89 -19.06 -25.35
N GLU A 542 12.97 -19.77 -26.02
CA GLU A 542 13.15 -20.19 -27.41
C GLU A 542 11.78 -20.13 -28.08
N GLY A 543 11.59 -19.19 -29.02
CA GLY A 543 10.37 -19.10 -29.85
C GLY A 543 9.79 -17.69 -30.03
N GLY A 544 10.47 -16.87 -30.82
CA GLY A 544 10.11 -15.54 -31.36
C GLY A 544 8.69 -14.95 -31.25
N GLY A 545 8.64 -13.67 -30.88
CA GLY A 545 7.78 -12.65 -31.52
C GLY A 545 6.33 -12.50 -31.02
N PRO A 546 5.74 -11.29 -31.10
CA PRO A 546 4.76 -10.82 -30.12
C PRO A 546 3.30 -11.19 -30.41
N PHE A 547 2.54 -11.25 -29.31
CA PHE A 547 1.09 -11.24 -29.20
C PHE A 547 0.42 -10.10 -30.01
N SER A 548 0.20 -10.30 -31.32
CA SER A 548 -0.76 -9.49 -32.08
C SER A 548 -1.36 -10.13 -33.36
N GLN A 549 -1.06 -11.40 -33.70
CA GLN A 549 -1.54 -11.99 -34.97
C GLN A 549 -2.55 -13.14 -34.90
N VAL A 550 -2.98 -13.62 -33.73
CA VAL A 550 -3.92 -14.77 -33.65
C VAL A 550 -5.41 -14.37 -33.69
N ARG A 551 -5.74 -13.07 -33.78
CA ARG A 551 -7.15 -12.61 -33.93
C ARG A 551 -7.58 -12.26 -35.36
N ARG A 552 -6.74 -12.49 -36.38
CA ARG A 552 -7.03 -12.06 -37.77
C ARG A 552 -6.91 -13.14 -38.85
N GLN A 553 -7.11 -14.41 -38.51
CA GLN A 553 -7.07 -15.51 -39.49
C GLN A 553 -8.18 -16.58 -39.32
N LEU A 554 -9.38 -16.15 -38.91
CA LEU A 554 -10.61 -16.97 -38.95
C LEU A 554 -11.81 -16.21 -39.56
N ALA A 555 -11.53 -15.30 -40.49
CA ALA A 555 -12.56 -14.62 -41.27
C ALA A 555 -12.08 -14.47 -42.73
N ARG A 556 -12.05 -15.58 -43.46
CA ARG A 556 -12.00 -15.64 -44.94
C ARG A 556 -12.05 -17.10 -45.40
N ASP A 557 -13.26 -17.66 -45.49
CA ASP A 557 -13.60 -18.59 -46.58
C ASP A 557 -15.13 -18.74 -46.71
N PRO A 558 -15.79 -18.12 -47.71
CA PRO A 558 -17.19 -18.35 -48.00
C PRO A 558 -17.32 -19.23 -49.25
N ARG A 559 -17.08 -20.54 -49.16
CA ARG A 559 -17.46 -21.47 -50.24
C ARG A 559 -17.38 -22.95 -49.82
N ARG A 560 -18.49 -23.50 -49.30
CA ARG A 560 -19.02 -24.84 -49.65
C ARG A 560 -20.36 -25.09 -48.94
N ARG A 561 -21.44 -25.01 -49.73
CA ARG A 561 -22.69 -25.72 -49.47
C ARG A 561 -22.47 -27.20 -49.82
N LEU A 562 -23.25 -28.12 -49.22
CA LEU A 562 -24.14 -29.09 -49.88
C LEU A 562 -24.89 -29.94 -48.82
N TRP A 563 -26.24 -29.84 -48.79
CA TRP A 563 -27.36 -30.80 -48.50
C TRP A 563 -27.27 -31.77 -47.30
N GLY A 564 -28.26 -32.06 -46.43
CA GLY A 564 -29.74 -31.92 -46.30
C GLY A 564 -30.24 -33.11 -45.41
N PRO A 565 -31.53 -33.35 -45.02
CA PRO A 565 -32.75 -32.54 -45.14
C PRO A 565 -33.70 -32.50 -43.88
N CYS A 566 -34.75 -31.66 -43.99
CA CYS A 566 -36.14 -31.81 -43.48
C CYS A 566 -36.48 -31.93 -41.98
N ARG A 567 -37.16 -30.92 -41.39
CA ARG A 567 -38.64 -30.80 -41.33
C ARG A 567 -39.13 -29.49 -40.68
N GLN A 568 -40.34 -29.12 -41.09
CA GLN A 568 -41.14 -27.91 -40.89
C GLN A 568 -41.55 -27.60 -39.43
N ARG A 569 -41.78 -26.31 -39.11
CA ARG A 569 -43.15 -25.73 -38.94
C ARG A 569 -43.13 -24.24 -38.55
N LEU A 570 -44.02 -23.48 -39.23
CA LEU A 570 -44.78 -22.28 -38.80
C LEU A 570 -43.97 -21.06 -38.30
N GLY A 571 -44.00 -19.85 -38.87
CA GLY A 571 -44.97 -19.17 -39.72
C GLY A 571 -45.40 -17.88 -39.02
N THR A 572 -45.05 -16.69 -39.55
CA THR A 572 -45.94 -15.50 -39.65
C THR A 572 -45.24 -14.23 -40.21
N ARG A 573 -45.74 -13.82 -41.38
CA ARG A 573 -45.97 -12.47 -41.95
C ARG A 573 -45.02 -11.31 -41.65
N CYS A 574 -44.30 -10.90 -42.70
CA CYS A 574 -43.85 -9.52 -42.92
C CYS A 574 -45.00 -8.65 -43.49
N ARG A 575 -45.14 -7.41 -42.98
CA ARG A 575 -45.70 -6.27 -43.74
C ARG A 575 -44.70 -5.11 -43.68
N ARG A 576 -44.33 -4.61 -44.86
CA ARG A 576 -43.66 -3.32 -45.08
C ARG A 576 -44.64 -2.18 -44.83
N LEU A 577 -44.16 -1.07 -44.27
CA LEU A 577 -44.66 0.29 -44.55
C LEU A 577 -43.47 1.26 -44.50
N ASP A 578 -43.44 2.18 -45.46
CA ASP A 578 -42.43 3.21 -45.71
C ASP A 578 -42.72 4.51 -44.93
N ARG A 579 -41.63 5.17 -44.49
CA ARG A 579 -41.39 6.64 -44.26
C ARG A 579 -42.28 7.39 -43.22
N PRO A 580 -41.99 8.66 -42.80
CA PRO A 580 -40.85 9.57 -42.98
C PRO A 580 -40.31 10.21 -41.66
N ALA A 581 -39.54 11.30 -41.79
CA ALA A 581 -38.75 12.04 -40.81
C ALA A 581 -39.50 13.02 -39.88
N VAL A 582 -38.70 13.59 -38.95
CA VAL A 582 -38.83 14.83 -38.15
C VAL A 582 -39.42 14.68 -36.73
N GLY A 583 -38.66 15.16 -35.74
CA GLY A 583 -39.16 15.48 -34.40
C GLY A 583 -38.08 15.55 -33.31
N ARG A 584 -37.70 16.77 -32.90
CA ARG A 584 -37.04 17.03 -31.61
C ARG A 584 -37.94 16.58 -30.45
N VAL A 585 -37.35 16.14 -29.32
CA VAL A 585 -37.65 16.61 -27.95
C VAL A 585 -36.92 15.75 -26.89
N SER A 586 -36.32 16.49 -25.93
CA SER A 586 -36.02 16.26 -24.50
C SER A 586 -35.65 14.90 -23.88
N HIS A 587 -34.70 15.04 -22.94
CA HIS A 587 -34.49 14.33 -21.68
C HIS A 587 -35.28 13.05 -21.36
N ARG A 588 -34.54 11.95 -21.16
CA ARG A 588 -34.32 11.24 -19.87
C ARG A 588 -33.66 9.89 -20.16
N GLY A 589 -32.36 9.79 -19.90
CA GLY A 589 -31.62 8.52 -19.98
C GLY A 589 -31.44 7.93 -18.59
N CYS A 590 -32.24 6.92 -18.27
CA CYS A 590 -31.90 5.91 -17.27
C CYS A 590 -30.66 5.14 -17.75
N PHE A 591 -29.68 4.97 -16.88
CA PHE A 591 -28.53 4.10 -17.11
C PHE A 591 -28.84 2.69 -16.59
N LEU A 592 -28.58 1.71 -17.44
CA LEU A 592 -28.10 0.38 -17.05
C LEU A 592 -26.57 0.40 -17.14
#